data_AF-A0A1U7D0M4-F1
#
_entry.id   AF-A0A1U7D0M4-F1
#
_cell.length_a   1.000
_cell.length_b   1.000
_cell.length_c   1.000
_cell.angle_alpha   90.00
_cell.angle_beta   90.00
_cell.angle_gamma   90.00
#
_symmetry.space_group_name_H-M   'P 1'
#
loop_
_entity.id
_entity.type
_entity.pdbx_description
1 polymer ?
#
loop_
_entity_poly.entity_id
_entity_poly.type
_entity_poly.pdbx_seq_one_letter_code
_entity_poly.pdbx_strand_id
1 'polypeptide(L)'
;MPGYACARFGGEGACPEDTHQPETVEGRAIAAAGPELFHQRRIGPGGYAGLDLPACLALMEAQGVPPRIATLLLPHWETGLLEAAARMRERNGAE
;
A
#
# COMPACT_ATOMS: atom_id res chain seq x y z
N MET A 1 -8.84 7.58 -15.34
CA MET A 1 -7.69 7.86 -16.24
C MET A 1 -6.77 6.65 -16.15
N PRO A 2 -6.44 5.95 -17.25
CA PRO A 2 -5.47 4.87 -17.19
C PRO A 2 -4.15 5.47 -16.72
N GLY A 3 -3.59 4.94 -15.63
CA GLY A 3 -2.41 5.47 -14.97
C GLY A 3 -1.20 5.44 -15.90
N TYR A 4 -0.37 6.47 -15.80
CA TYR A 4 0.87 6.68 -16.57
C TYR A 4 1.92 5.55 -16.42
N ALA A 5 1.63 4.46 -15.70
CA ALA A 5 2.56 3.36 -15.41
C ALA A 5 2.57 2.25 -16.48
N CYS A 6 1.45 1.98 -17.17
CA CYS A 6 1.30 0.77 -18.00
C CYS A 6 2.24 0.71 -19.22
N ALA A 7 2.57 1.87 -19.81
CA ALA A 7 3.42 1.94 -21.00
C ALA A 7 4.87 1.46 -20.75
N ARG A 8 5.36 1.56 -19.52
CA ARG A 8 6.73 1.18 -19.15
C ARG A 8 6.92 -0.34 -18.98
N PHE A 9 5.82 -1.07 -18.80
CA PHE A 9 5.84 -2.50 -18.47
C PHE A 9 5.37 -3.42 -19.61
N GLY A 10 4.98 -2.88 -20.77
CA GLY A 10 4.66 -3.69 -21.96
C GLY A 10 3.31 -3.41 -22.62
N GLY A 11 2.56 -2.39 -22.17
CA GLY A 11 1.28 -1.99 -22.78
C GLY A 11 0.05 -2.32 -21.94
N GLU A 12 -1.14 -2.29 -22.55
CA GLU A 12 -2.42 -2.60 -21.89
C GLU A 12 -2.39 -4.01 -21.28
N GLY A 13 -2.74 -4.12 -19.99
CA GLY A 13 -2.71 -5.38 -19.24
C GLY A 13 -1.32 -5.82 -18.74
N ALA A 14 -0.25 -5.12 -19.12
CA ALA A 14 1.10 -5.38 -18.60
C ALA A 14 1.41 -4.62 -17.31
N CYS A 15 0.46 -3.81 -16.82
CA CYS A 15 0.66 -3.07 -15.59
C CYS A 15 0.64 -4.01 -14.39
N PRO A 16 1.66 -3.98 -13.51
CA PRO A 16 1.61 -4.73 -12.26
C PRO A 16 0.37 -4.38 -11.43
N GLU A 17 -0.09 -3.13 -11.49
CA GLU A 17 -1.32 -2.69 -10.84
C GLU A 17 -2.59 -3.36 -11.37
N ASP A 18 -2.60 -3.77 -12.66
CA ASP A 18 -3.71 -4.52 -13.26
C ASP A 18 -3.61 -6.01 -12.94
N THR A 19 -2.39 -6.58 -12.99
CA THR A 19 -2.15 -8.01 -12.73
C THR A 19 -2.34 -8.38 -11.26
N HIS A 20 -2.09 -7.44 -10.35
CA HIS A 20 -2.24 -7.63 -8.90
C HIS A 20 -3.46 -6.89 -8.33
N GLN A 21 -4.41 -6.48 -9.17
CA GLN A 21 -5.60 -5.79 -8.71
C GLN A 21 -6.44 -6.72 -7.81
N PRO A 22 -6.93 -6.25 -6.65
CA PRO A 22 -7.79 -7.06 -5.80
C PRO A 22 -9.11 -7.43 -6.50
N GLU A 23 -9.44 -8.72 -6.46
CA GLU A 23 -10.67 -9.25 -7.08
C GLU A 23 -11.93 -8.96 -6.25
N THR A 24 -11.78 -8.75 -4.95
CA THR A 24 -12.89 -8.48 -4.02
C THR A 24 -13.21 -6.99 -3.90
N VAL A 25 -14.45 -6.66 -3.54
CA VAL A 25 -14.89 -5.27 -3.33
C VAL A 25 -14.12 -4.64 -2.16
N GLU A 26 -13.94 -5.40 -1.08
CA GLU A 26 -13.21 -5.00 0.11
C GLU A 26 -11.74 -4.74 -0.19
N GLY A 27 -11.12 -5.62 -0.99
CA GLY A 27 -9.73 -5.46 -1.42
C GLY A 27 -9.54 -4.19 -2.25
N ARG A 28 -10.48 -3.89 -3.17
CA ARG A 28 -10.43 -2.65 -3.96
C ARG A 28 -10.62 -1.40 -3.11
N ALA A 29 -11.51 -1.44 -2.13
CA ALA A 29 -11.71 -0.32 -1.22
C ALA A 29 -10.44 0.00 -0.43
N ILE A 30 -9.75 -1.03 0.07
CA ILE A 30 -8.47 -0.88 0.78
C ILE A 30 -7.37 -0.38 -0.17
N ALA A 31 -7.28 -0.93 -1.38
CA ALA A 31 -6.30 -0.47 -2.37
C ALA A 31 -6.51 1.00 -2.76
N ALA A 32 -7.76 1.43 -2.91
CA ALA A 32 -8.11 2.81 -3.20
C ALA A 32 -7.71 3.78 -2.06
N ALA A 33 -7.72 3.32 -0.80
CA ALA A 33 -7.27 4.09 0.36
C ALA A 33 -5.74 4.16 0.50
N GLY A 34 -4.99 3.45 -0.35
CA GLY A 34 -3.52 3.35 -0.30
C GLY A 34 -2.78 4.69 -0.17
N PRO A 35 -3.09 5.70 -1.01
CA PRO A 35 -2.47 7.03 -0.90
C PRO A 35 -2.73 7.71 0.45
N GLU A 36 -3.96 7.63 0.97
CA GLU A 36 -4.34 8.23 2.24
C GLU A 36 -3.70 7.53 3.43
N LEU A 37 -3.57 6.20 3.36
CA LEU A 37 -2.84 5.40 4.36
C LEU A 37 -1.35 5.78 4.41
N PHE A 38 -0.75 6.12 3.27
CA PHE A 38 0.65 6.56 3.23
C PHE A 38 0.90 7.90 3.92
N HIS A 39 -0.13 8.72 4.13
CA HIS A 39 -0.05 9.92 4.96
C HIS A 39 0.04 9.59 6.45
N GLN A 40 -0.33 8.37 6.87
CA GLN A 40 -0.20 7.88 8.23
C GLN A 40 1.13 7.15 8.47
N ARG A 41 2.11 7.33 7.56
CA ARG A 41 3.43 6.71 7.71
C ARG A 41 4.18 7.25 8.92
N ARG A 42 4.90 6.36 9.58
CA ARG A 42 5.87 6.69 10.64
C ARG A 42 7.27 6.61 10.07
N ILE A 43 8.07 7.63 10.34
CA ILE A 43 9.47 7.74 9.89
C ILE A 43 10.37 7.69 11.13
N GLY A 44 11.37 6.82 11.09
CA GLY A 44 12.41 6.70 12.11
C GLY A 44 13.81 7.03 11.56
N PRO A 45 14.85 6.89 12.40
CA PRO A 45 16.24 7.20 12.01
C PRO A 45 16.74 6.45 10.77
N GLY A 46 16.21 5.25 10.52
CA GLY A 46 16.53 4.41 9.35
C GLY A 46 15.56 4.53 8.17
N GLY A 47 14.71 5.58 8.14
CA GLY A 47 13.70 5.80 7.11
C GLY A 47 12.31 5.29 7.51
N TYR A 48 11.57 4.72 6.55
CA TYR A 48 10.22 4.22 6.79
C TYR A 48 10.20 3.15 7.90
N ALA A 49 9.37 3.38 8.92
CA ALA A 49 9.27 2.54 10.12
C ALA A 49 7.91 1.85 10.29
N GLY A 50 6.95 2.11 9.40
CA GLY A 50 5.62 1.50 9.41
C GLY A 50 4.49 2.51 9.24
N LEU A 51 3.27 2.07 9.55
CA LEU A 51 2.05 2.88 9.58
C LEU A 51 1.61 3.11 11.03
N ASP A 52 0.89 4.19 11.26
CA ASP A 52 0.05 4.34 12.45
C ASP A 52 -1.23 3.52 12.23
N LEU A 53 -1.20 2.24 12.62
CA LEU A 53 -2.31 1.32 12.40
C LEU A 53 -3.65 1.79 13.01
N PRO A 54 -3.70 2.37 14.23
CA PRO A 54 -4.92 3.00 14.73
C PRO A 54 -5.45 4.12 13.83
N ALA A 55 -4.60 5.03 13.35
CA ALA A 55 -5.02 6.11 12.47
C ALA A 55 -5.51 5.57 11.11
N CYS A 56 -4.82 4.58 10.56
CA CYS A 56 -5.25 3.86 9.35
C CYS A 56 -6.61 3.19 9.51
N LEU A 57 -6.85 2.53 10.66
CA LEU A 57 -8.12 1.86 10.93
C LEU A 57 -9.26 2.87 11.04
N ALA A 58 -9.07 3.98 11.75
CA ALA A 58 -10.05 5.05 11.87
C ALA A 58 -10.37 5.70 10.51
N LEU A 59 -9.36 5.91 9.68
CA LEU A 59 -9.52 6.41 8.31
C LEU A 59 -10.33 5.44 7.44
N MET A 60 -10.00 4.15 7.48
CA MET A 60 -10.72 3.12 6.73
C MET A 60 -12.18 3.00 7.17
N GLU A 61 -12.45 3.05 8.48
CA GLU A 61 -13.81 3.05 9.02
C GLU A 61 -14.59 4.28 8.53
N ALA A 62 -13.98 5.47 8.54
CA ALA A 62 -14.60 6.69 8.02
C ALA A 62 -14.90 6.64 6.51
N GLN A 63 -14.14 5.84 5.76
CA GLN A 63 -14.36 5.58 4.32
C GLN A 63 -15.37 4.45 4.06
N GLY A 64 -15.97 3.86 5.11
CA GLY A 64 -16.97 2.82 4.99
C GLY A 64 -16.40 1.40 4.83
N VAL A 65 -15.09 1.21 5.03
CA VAL A 65 -14.49 -0.13 5.06
C VAL A 65 -14.87 -0.81 6.38
N PRO A 66 -15.39 -2.06 6.37
CA PRO A 66 -15.73 -2.75 7.60
C PRO A 66 -14.51 -2.90 8.52
N PRO A 67 -14.56 -2.43 9.80
CA PRO A 67 -13.40 -2.44 10.69
C PRO A 67 -12.79 -3.83 10.89
N ARG A 68 -13.63 -4.88 10.92
CA ARG A 68 -13.16 -6.26 11.03
C ARG A 68 -12.26 -6.68 9.87
N ILE A 69 -12.51 -6.18 8.66
CA ILE A 69 -11.75 -6.51 7.45
C ILE A 69 -10.47 -5.67 7.41
N ALA A 70 -10.58 -4.38 7.72
CA ALA A 70 -9.43 -3.47 7.82
C ALA A 70 -8.40 -3.98 8.83
N THR A 71 -8.83 -4.37 10.03
CA THR A 71 -7.95 -4.92 11.07
C THR A 71 -7.22 -6.19 10.64
N LEU A 72 -7.83 -7.03 9.79
CA LEU A 72 -7.17 -8.23 9.26
C LEU A 72 -6.15 -7.89 8.17
N LEU A 73 -6.45 -6.91 7.31
CA LEU A 73 -5.65 -6.64 6.11
C LEU A 73 -4.55 -5.59 6.31
N LEU A 74 -4.74 -4.62 7.21
CA LEU A 74 -3.77 -3.56 7.50
C LEU A 74 -2.37 -4.07 7.89
N PRO A 75 -2.22 -5.11 8.74
CA PRO A 75 -0.90 -5.65 9.07
C PRO A 75 -0.16 -6.25 7.86
N HIS A 76 -0.90 -6.90 6.95
CA HIS A 76 -0.31 -7.45 5.73
C HIS A 76 0.15 -6.33 4.79
N TRP A 77 -0.63 -5.25 4.70
CA TRP A 77 -0.25 -4.06 3.96
C TRP A 77 1.03 -3.42 4.51
N GLU A 78 1.10 -3.19 5.84
CA GLU A 78 2.29 -2.64 6.49
C GLU A 78 3.52 -3.52 6.26
N THR A 79 3.37 -4.85 6.34
CA THR A 79 4.45 -5.80 6.06
C THR A 79 5.02 -5.60 4.65
N GLY A 80 4.16 -5.49 3.63
CA GLY A 80 4.61 -5.24 2.25
C GLY A 80 5.37 -3.92 2.09
N LEU A 81 4.95 -2.86 2.79
CA LEU A 81 5.66 -1.57 2.79
C LEU A 81 7.02 -1.66 3.49
N LEU A 82 7.11 -2.39 4.60
CA LEU A 82 8.37 -2.63 5.33
C LEU A 82 9.37 -3.42 4.48
N GLU A 83 8.91 -4.47 3.78
CA GLU A 83 9.73 -5.24 2.84
C GLU A 83 10.23 -4.38 1.68
N ALA A 84 9.36 -3.56 1.08
CA ALA A 84 9.75 -2.64 0.02
C ALA A 84 10.80 -1.62 0.51
N ALA A 85 10.61 -1.06 1.71
CA ALA A 85 11.58 -0.16 2.33
C ALA A 85 12.93 -0.86 2.62
N ALA A 86 12.92 -2.12 3.04
CA ALA A 86 14.13 -2.91 3.24
C ALA A 86 14.92 -3.10 1.93
N ARG A 87 14.24 -3.52 0.86
CA ARG A 87 14.86 -3.68 -0.47
C ARG A 87 15.43 -2.37 -1.01
N MET A 88 14.77 -1.24 -0.76
CA MET A 88 15.29 0.07 -1.14
C MET A 88 16.58 0.42 -0.39
N ARG A 89 16.67 0.10 0.91
CA ARG A 89 17.91 0.32 1.69
C ARG A 89 19.06 -0.54 1.19
N GLU A 90 18.80 -1.81 0.89
CA GLU A 90 19.81 -2.72 0.32
C GLU A 90 20.34 -2.18 -1.01
N ARG A 91 19.46 -1.69 -1.88
CA ARG A 91 19.86 -1.10 -3.16
C ARG A 91 20.69 0.17 -3.00
N ASN A 92 20.34 1.05 -2.07
CA ASN A 92 21.02 2.32 -1.86
C ASN A 92 22.34 2.18 -1.07
N GLY A 93 22.52 1.11 -0.30
CA GLY A 93 23.76 0.81 0.42
C GLY A 93 24.75 -0.06 -0.38
N ALA A 94 24.36 -0.51 -1.57
CA ALA A 94 25.20 -1.27 -2.50
C ALA A 94 25.88 -0.40 -3.58
N GLU A 95 25.67 0.92 -3.53
CA GLU A 95 26.44 1.95 -4.24
C GLU A 95 27.49 2.57 -3.30
#